data_AF-A0A2S0M9L8-F1
#
_entry.id   AF-A0A2S0M9L8-F1
#
_cell.length_a   1.000
_cell.length_b   1.000
_cell.length_c   1.000
_cell.angle_alpha   90.00
_cell.angle_beta   90.00
_cell.angle_gamma   90.00
#
_symmetry.space_group_name_H-M   'P 1'
#
loop_
_entity.id
_entity.type
_entity.pdbx_description
1 polymer ?
#
loop_
_entity_poly.entity_id
_entity_poly.type
_entity_poly.pdbx_seq_one_letter_code
_entity_poly.pdbx_strand_id
1 'polypeptide(L)'
;MESKELSEWIRIYEEKTGDTFQALPGFTTWYLPDRGFCQWKPIPENKAILCWNLCNDAHFWRDALECMGLQFGYDRIITICIIPIKPYIRLWGWKIMQDFDTNGVHRYICKDKQGREVVCTPKENEDGTIDYYVTNELRRSYKPWKNANERE
;
A
#
# COMPACT_ATOMS: atom_id res chain seq x y z
N MET A 1 -23.08 8.36 5.67
CA MET A 1 -22.18 8.33 4.49
C MET A 1 -23.05 8.28 3.26
N GLU A 2 -22.72 9.06 2.24
CA GLU A 2 -23.49 9.13 0.99
C GLU A 2 -23.14 7.93 0.10
N SER A 3 -24.16 7.23 -0.40
CA SER A 3 -24.00 6.10 -1.32
C SER A 3 -23.78 6.63 -2.73
N LYS A 4 -22.77 6.13 -3.43
CA LYS A 4 -22.42 6.55 -4.80
C LYS A 4 -22.18 5.35 -5.69
N GLU A 5 -22.60 5.44 -6.95
CA GLU A 5 -22.31 4.44 -7.97
C GLU A 5 -20.80 4.32 -8.24
N LEU A 6 -20.36 3.16 -8.74
CA LEU A 6 -18.94 2.94 -9.06
C LEU A 6 -18.41 3.97 -10.05
N SER A 7 -19.20 4.36 -11.05
CA SER A 7 -18.83 5.39 -12.03
C SER A 7 -18.57 6.75 -11.39
N GLU A 8 -19.32 7.10 -10.35
CA GLU A 8 -19.11 8.35 -9.61
C GLU A 8 -17.82 8.29 -8.78
N TRP A 9 -17.54 7.15 -8.14
CA TRP A 9 -16.26 6.96 -7.44
C TRP A 9 -15.05 6.98 -8.38
N ILE A 10 -15.18 6.40 -9.58
CA ILE A 10 -14.17 6.47 -10.64
C ILE A 10 -13.92 7.92 -10.99
N ARG A 11 -14.98 8.69 -11.29
CA ARG A 11 -14.83 10.12 -11.59
C ARG A 11 -14.13 10.89 -10.47
N ILE A 12 -14.49 10.65 -9.21
CA ILE A 12 -13.84 11.26 -8.03
C ILE A 12 -12.36 10.88 -7.95
N TYR A 13 -12.03 9.62 -8.25
CA TYR A 13 -10.65 9.13 -8.28
C TYR A 13 -9.84 9.87 -9.36
N GLU A 14 -10.36 9.92 -10.59
CA GLU A 14 -9.68 10.55 -11.73
C GLU A 14 -9.51 12.05 -11.52
N GLU A 15 -10.53 12.74 -11.00
CA GLU A 15 -10.47 14.17 -10.67
C GLU A 15 -9.41 14.48 -9.58
N LYS A 16 -9.24 13.59 -8.60
CA LYS A 16 -8.30 13.79 -7.48
C LYS A 16 -6.86 13.42 -7.81
N THR A 17 -6.67 12.38 -8.61
CA THR A 17 -5.34 11.83 -8.92
C THR A 17 -4.78 12.35 -10.23
N GLY A 18 -5.63 12.74 -11.18
CA GLY A 18 -5.25 13.00 -12.56
C GLY A 18 -5.03 11.73 -13.39
N ASP A 19 -5.11 10.55 -12.77
CA ASP A 19 -4.94 9.25 -13.44
C ASP A 19 -6.27 8.77 -14.01
N THR A 20 -6.24 8.15 -15.19
CA THR A 20 -7.42 7.46 -15.75
C THR A 20 -7.60 6.10 -15.08
N PHE A 21 -8.82 5.82 -14.61
CA PHE A 21 -9.14 4.49 -14.10
C PHE A 21 -9.12 3.47 -15.24
N GLN A 22 -8.40 2.37 -15.02
CA GLN A 22 -8.35 1.26 -15.96
C GLN A 22 -8.64 -0.05 -15.25
N ALA A 23 -9.47 -0.89 -15.84
CA ALA A 23 -9.62 -2.28 -15.44
C ALA A 23 -8.38 -3.06 -15.88
N LEU A 24 -7.35 -3.08 -15.03
CA LEU A 24 -6.06 -3.68 -15.35
C LEU A 24 -6.17 -5.21 -15.47
N PRO A 25 -5.55 -5.84 -16.48
CA PRO A 25 -5.53 -7.29 -16.61
C PRO A 25 -5.01 -7.99 -15.35
N GLY A 26 -5.75 -8.99 -14.87
CA GLY A 26 -5.42 -9.76 -13.67
C GLY A 26 -5.79 -9.08 -12.35
N PHE A 27 -6.32 -7.85 -12.36
CA PHE A 27 -6.84 -7.20 -11.17
C PHE A 27 -8.32 -7.49 -10.97
N THR A 28 -8.70 -7.66 -9.70
CA THR A 28 -10.09 -7.67 -9.24
C THR A 28 -10.42 -6.28 -8.70
N THR A 29 -11.55 -5.72 -9.13
CA THR A 29 -12.09 -4.48 -8.55
C THR A 29 -13.16 -4.85 -7.51
N TRP A 30 -12.90 -4.52 -6.25
CA TRP A 30 -13.95 -4.48 -5.22
C TRP A 30 -14.54 -3.09 -5.13
N TYR A 31 -15.85 -3.04 -4.88
CA TYR A 31 -16.61 -1.81 -4.80
C TYR A 31 -17.69 -1.96 -3.73
N LEU A 32 -17.84 -0.92 -2.91
CA LEU A 32 -18.96 -0.74 -2.01
C LEU A 32 -19.47 0.70 -2.14
N PRO A 33 -20.79 0.91 -2.32
CA PRO A 33 -21.34 2.24 -2.60
C PRO A 33 -20.94 3.32 -1.58
N ASP A 34 -20.76 2.93 -0.31
CA ASP A 34 -20.40 3.82 0.79
C ASP A 34 -18.87 3.89 1.03
N ARG A 35 -18.07 2.91 0.57
CA ARG A 35 -16.61 2.84 0.82
C ARG A 35 -15.73 3.15 -0.38
N GLY A 36 -16.30 3.31 -1.57
CA GLY A 36 -15.54 3.53 -2.80
C GLY A 36 -15.14 2.23 -3.47
N PHE A 37 -13.91 2.15 -3.99
CA PHE A 37 -13.41 0.95 -4.65
C PHE A 37 -11.93 0.70 -4.34
N CYS A 38 -11.51 -0.55 -4.55
CA CYS A 38 -10.12 -0.97 -4.50
C CYS A 38 -9.86 -2.00 -5.60
N GLN A 39 -8.81 -1.78 -6.39
CA GLN A 39 -8.25 -2.76 -7.30
C GLN A 39 -7.10 -3.50 -6.63
N TRP A 40 -7.16 -4.83 -6.69
CA TRP A 40 -6.10 -5.66 -6.16
C TRP A 40 -5.85 -6.88 -7.03
N LYS A 41 -4.64 -7.45 -6.93
CA LYS A 41 -4.33 -8.76 -7.52
C LYS A 41 -3.44 -9.58 -6.59
N PRO A 42 -3.53 -10.91 -6.64
CA PRO A 42 -2.55 -11.76 -5.99
C PRO A 42 -1.21 -11.73 -6.74
N ILE A 43 -0.11 -11.88 -5.99
CA ILE A 43 1.24 -12.16 -6.48
C ILE A 43 1.68 -13.47 -5.80
N PRO A 44 1.34 -14.64 -6.36
CA PRO A 44 1.53 -15.93 -5.71
C PRO A 44 2.99 -16.23 -5.36
N GLU A 45 3.93 -15.84 -6.22
CA GLU A 45 5.37 -16.12 -6.08
C GLU A 45 5.93 -15.49 -4.80
N ASN A 46 5.35 -14.37 -4.37
CA ASN A 46 5.76 -13.63 -3.18
C ASN A 46 4.77 -13.79 -2.01
N LYS A 47 3.76 -14.66 -2.15
CA LYS A 47 2.61 -14.74 -1.23
C LYS A 47 2.08 -13.35 -0.86
N ALA A 48 1.95 -12.48 -1.85
CA ALA A 48 1.57 -11.09 -1.63
C ALA A 48 0.24 -10.75 -2.31
N ILE A 49 -0.40 -9.70 -1.81
CA ILE A 49 -1.50 -9.01 -2.50
C ILE A 49 -1.00 -7.64 -2.91
N LEU A 50 -1.13 -7.28 -4.17
CA LEU A 50 -0.88 -5.92 -4.63
C LEU A 50 -2.19 -5.14 -4.65
N CYS A 51 -2.26 -4.08 -3.85
CA CYS A 51 -3.28 -3.04 -3.92
C CYS A 51 -2.78 -1.94 -4.85
N TRP A 52 -3.58 -1.62 -5.87
CA TRP A 52 -3.22 -0.66 -6.91
C TRP A 52 -4.07 0.61 -6.79
N ASN A 53 -5.16 0.73 -7.54
CA ASN A 53 -6.04 1.90 -7.46
C ASN A 53 -6.98 1.76 -6.27
N LEU A 54 -7.08 2.82 -5.47
CA LEU A 54 -7.95 2.88 -4.29
C LEU A 54 -8.62 4.26 -4.26
N CYS A 55 -9.93 4.26 -4.01
CA CYS A 55 -10.70 5.49 -3.82
C CYS A 55 -11.49 5.44 -2.51
N ASN A 56 -11.50 6.57 -1.80
CA ASN A 56 -12.27 6.86 -0.58
C ASN A 56 -11.74 6.24 0.73
N ASP A 57 -12.23 5.06 1.16
CA ASP A 57 -11.99 4.55 2.52
C ASP A 57 -10.75 3.65 2.61
N ALA A 58 -9.57 4.27 2.66
CA ALA A 58 -8.30 3.54 2.64
C ALA A 58 -8.15 2.54 3.81
N HIS A 59 -8.62 2.90 5.01
CA HIS A 59 -8.56 2.02 6.18
C HIS A 59 -9.44 0.79 5.98
N PHE A 60 -10.69 0.98 5.55
CA PHE A 60 -11.59 -0.14 5.26
C PHE A 60 -11.00 -1.10 4.23
N TRP A 61 -10.52 -0.58 3.09
CA TRP A 61 -9.97 -1.43 2.04
C TRP A 61 -8.71 -2.17 2.49
N ARG A 62 -7.90 -1.53 3.34
CA ARG A 62 -6.72 -2.18 3.92
C ARG A 62 -7.12 -3.35 4.83
N ASP A 63 -8.08 -3.15 5.72
CA ASP A 63 -8.57 -4.19 6.62
C ASP A 63 -9.24 -5.34 5.85
N ALA A 64 -9.98 -5.02 4.77
CA ALA A 64 -10.58 -6.02 3.89
C ALA A 64 -9.52 -6.88 3.18
N LEU A 65 -8.47 -6.25 2.64
CA LEU A 65 -7.35 -6.95 2.02
C LEU A 65 -6.52 -7.75 3.03
N GLU A 66 -6.40 -7.27 4.28
CA GLU A 66 -5.75 -8.01 5.36
C GLU A 66 -6.54 -9.27 5.73
N CYS A 67 -7.86 -9.16 5.91
CA CYS A 67 -8.72 -10.31 6.15
C CYS A 67 -8.59 -11.35 5.02
N MET A 68 -8.67 -10.90 3.77
CA MET A 68 -8.53 -11.78 2.60
C MET A 68 -7.12 -12.40 2.53
N GLY A 69 -6.09 -11.60 2.78
CA GLY A 69 -4.71 -12.04 2.84
C GLY A 69 -4.50 -13.16 3.84
N LEU A 70 -5.01 -12.97 5.05
CA LEU A 70 -4.91 -13.96 6.11
C LEU A 70 -5.69 -15.23 5.78
N GLN A 71 -6.92 -15.11 5.26
CA GLN A 71 -7.80 -16.22 4.92
C GLN A 71 -7.21 -17.14 3.85
N PHE A 72 -6.54 -16.57 2.84
CA PHE A 72 -6.00 -17.31 1.70
C PHE A 72 -4.48 -17.59 1.80
N GLY A 73 -3.87 -17.34 2.96
CA GLY A 73 -2.47 -17.70 3.21
C GLY A 73 -1.43 -16.79 2.55
N TYR A 74 -1.81 -15.55 2.20
CA TYR A 74 -0.85 -14.52 1.81
C TYR A 74 -0.14 -13.97 3.07
N ASP A 75 1.10 -13.54 2.90
CA ASP A 75 1.98 -13.07 3.98
C ASP A 75 2.08 -11.56 4.05
N ARG A 76 1.75 -10.84 2.96
CA ARG A 76 1.94 -9.38 2.88
C ARG A 76 0.99 -8.69 1.92
N ILE A 77 0.75 -7.41 2.18
CA ILE A 77 0.09 -6.50 1.24
C ILE A 77 1.13 -5.49 0.75
N ILE A 78 1.16 -5.29 -0.57
CA ILE A 78 2.00 -4.31 -1.24
C ILE A 78 1.11 -3.19 -1.75
N THR A 79 1.50 -1.95 -1.51
CA THR A 79 0.92 -0.74 -2.11
C THR A 79 2.01 0.07 -2.80
N ILE A 80 1.64 0.86 -3.80
CA ILE A 80 2.50 1.91 -4.34
C ILE A 80 2.04 3.25 -3.77
N CYS A 81 2.96 3.98 -3.15
CA CYS A 81 2.72 5.30 -2.62
C CYS A 81 3.41 6.33 -3.53
N ILE A 82 2.59 7.10 -4.25
CA ILE A 82 3.01 8.18 -5.17
C ILE A 82 3.00 9.57 -4.54
N ILE A 83 2.60 9.66 -3.27
CA ILE A 83 2.60 10.90 -2.47
C ILE A 83 3.81 10.89 -1.51
N PRO A 84 4.16 12.03 -0.88
CA PRO A 84 5.25 12.07 0.09
C PRO A 84 5.11 11.00 1.18
N ILE A 85 6.16 10.18 1.33
CA ILE A 85 6.12 8.95 2.15
C ILE A 85 5.92 9.21 3.65
N LYS A 86 6.50 10.28 4.22
CA LYS A 86 6.35 10.58 5.66
C LYS A 86 4.89 10.89 6.05
N PRO A 87 4.16 11.74 5.30
CA PRO A 87 2.71 11.87 5.47
C PRO A 87 1.94 10.56 5.34
N TYR A 88 2.30 9.70 4.38
CA TYR A 88 1.66 8.38 4.21
C TYR A 88 1.89 7.48 5.42
N ILE A 89 3.13 7.37 5.92
CA ILE A 89 3.46 6.64 7.15
C ILE A 89 2.63 7.16 8.34
N ARG A 90 2.49 8.49 8.46
CA ARG A 90 1.70 9.13 9.51
C ARG A 90 0.19 8.84 9.39
N LEU A 91 -0.36 8.82 8.18
CA LEU A 91 -1.77 8.48 7.91
C LEU A 91 -2.12 7.13 8.55
N TRP A 92 -1.25 6.13 8.39
CA TRP A 92 -1.46 4.79 8.93
C TRP A 92 -1.08 4.64 10.40
N GLY A 93 -0.51 5.68 11.02
CA GLY A 93 -0.04 5.63 12.40
C GLY A 93 1.14 4.67 12.62
N TRP A 94 1.95 4.43 11.59
CA TRP A 94 3.15 3.61 11.70
C TRP A 94 4.28 4.38 12.37
N LYS A 95 5.13 3.67 13.10
CA LYS A 95 6.34 4.23 13.72
C LYS A 95 7.55 3.89 12.86
N ILE A 96 8.33 4.89 12.44
CA ILE A 96 9.62 4.68 11.80
C ILE A 96 10.59 4.12 12.85
N MET A 97 11.15 2.95 12.57
CA MET A 97 12.11 2.28 13.46
C MET A 97 13.54 2.47 12.95
N GLN A 98 13.73 2.42 11.62
CA GLN A 98 15.00 2.67 10.96
C GLN A 98 14.78 3.50 9.69
N ASP A 99 15.71 4.41 9.43
CA ASP A 99 15.80 5.26 8.24
C ASP A 99 17.19 5.04 7.64
N PHE A 100 17.25 4.37 6.50
CA PHE A 100 18.47 4.16 5.76
C PHE A 100 18.54 5.15 4.61
N ASP A 101 19.53 6.04 4.65
CA ASP A 101 19.81 7.01 3.59
C ASP A 101 20.90 6.48 2.66
N THR A 102 20.66 6.53 1.35
CA THR A 102 21.68 6.34 0.33
C THR A 102 21.56 7.47 -0.69
N ASN A 103 22.50 8.43 -0.65
CA ASN A 103 22.53 9.59 -1.55
C ASN A 103 21.23 10.43 -1.54
N GLY A 104 20.60 10.61 -0.38
CA GLY A 104 19.35 11.34 -0.23
C GLY A 104 18.09 10.51 -0.53
N VAL A 105 18.25 9.25 -0.93
CA VAL A 105 17.16 8.30 -1.13
C VAL A 105 16.97 7.48 0.12
N HIS A 106 15.81 7.65 0.76
CA HIS A 106 15.51 7.06 2.05
C HIS A 106 14.73 5.74 1.93
N ARG A 107 15.15 4.72 2.67
CA ARG A 107 14.36 3.50 2.91
C ARG A 107 13.94 3.43 4.37
N TYR A 108 12.63 3.34 4.60
CA TYR A 108 12.09 3.30 5.96
C TYR A 108 11.67 1.88 6.34
N ILE A 109 12.15 1.42 7.50
CA ILE A 109 11.59 0.25 8.17
C ILE A 109 10.73 0.75 9.31
N CYS A 110 9.44 0.44 9.22
CA CYS A 110 8.41 0.90 10.13
C CYS A 110 7.80 -0.28 10.89
N LYS A 111 7.08 0.07 11.95
CA LYS A 111 6.28 -0.84 12.77
C LYS A 111 4.84 -0.36 12.84
N ASP A 112 3.89 -1.24 12.56
CA ASP A 112 2.47 -0.93 12.69
C ASP A 112 1.98 -1.01 14.14
N LYS A 113 0.70 -0.71 14.37
CA LYS A 113 0.09 -0.74 15.72
C LYS A 113 0.10 -2.13 16.37
N GLN A 114 0.14 -3.20 15.56
CA GLN A 114 0.20 -4.59 16.03
C GLN A 114 1.64 -5.09 16.23
N GLY A 115 2.64 -4.24 15.96
CA GLY A 115 4.05 -4.60 16.08
C GLY A 115 4.62 -5.30 14.85
N ARG A 116 3.89 -5.34 13.74
CA ARG A 116 4.30 -5.98 12.48
C ARG A 116 5.19 -5.05 11.65
N GLU A 117 6.03 -5.67 10.83
CA GLU A 117 6.96 -4.95 9.97
C GLU A 117 6.23 -4.30 8.79
N VAL A 118 6.59 -3.04 8.51
CA VAL A 118 6.21 -2.34 7.27
C VAL A 118 7.48 -1.78 6.64
N VAL A 119 7.70 -2.07 5.36
CA VAL A 119 8.92 -1.70 4.63
C VAL A 119 8.54 -0.75 3.51
N CYS A 120 9.03 0.49 3.58
CA CYS A 120 8.86 1.49 2.53
C CYS A 120 10.14 1.52 1.70
N THR A 121 10.10 0.91 0.51
CA THR A 121 11.24 0.83 -0.42
C THR A 121 11.10 1.88 -1.51
N PRO A 122 12.05 2.81 -1.66
CA PRO A 122 11.99 3.84 -2.68
C PRO A 122 12.16 3.24 -4.08
N LYS A 123 11.50 3.85 -5.05
CA LYS A 123 11.60 3.57 -6.48
C LYS A 123 11.72 4.92 -7.20
N GLU A 124 12.88 5.18 -7.77
CA GLU A 124 13.10 6.36 -8.60
C GLU A 124 12.44 6.16 -9.96
N ASN A 125 11.69 7.16 -10.41
CA ASN A 125 11.04 7.21 -11.72
C ASN A 125 11.94 7.94 -12.73
N GLU A 126 11.63 7.80 -14.02
CA GLU A 126 12.41 8.39 -15.11
C GLU A 126 12.47 9.93 -15.05
N ASP A 127 11.47 10.57 -14.43
CA ASP A 127 11.39 12.01 -14.23
C ASP A 127 12.10 12.50 -12.95
N GLY A 128 12.78 11.60 -12.22
CA GLY A 128 13.48 11.88 -10.98
C GLY A 128 12.57 11.96 -9.74
N THR A 129 11.25 11.71 -9.88
CA THR A 129 10.37 11.56 -8.72
C THR A 129 10.62 10.23 -8.01
N ILE A 130 10.27 10.16 -6.71
CA ILE A 130 10.44 8.95 -5.90
C ILE A 130 9.08 8.47 -5.41
N ASP A 131 8.67 7.32 -5.93
CA ASP A 131 7.57 6.54 -5.38
C ASP A 131 8.07 5.54 -4.35
N TYR A 132 7.16 4.93 -3.61
CA TYR A 132 7.50 3.88 -2.66
C TYR A 132 6.68 2.62 -2.89
N TYR A 133 7.36 1.49 -3.02
CA TYR A 133 6.76 0.19 -2.75
C TYR A 133 6.67 0.00 -1.23
N VAL A 134 5.45 0.01 -0.72
CA VAL A 134 5.17 -0.18 0.70
C VAL A 134 4.69 -1.61 0.91
N THR A 135 5.52 -2.41 1.58
CA THR A 135 5.21 -3.80 1.93
C THR A 135 4.82 -3.88 3.39
N ASN A 136 3.64 -4.41 3.68
CA ASN A 136 3.14 -4.54 5.04
C ASN A 136 2.96 -6.02 5.33
N GLU A 137 3.74 -6.52 6.27
CA GLU A 137 3.70 -7.93 6.64
C GLU A 137 2.44 -8.19 7.48
N LEU A 138 1.76 -9.31 7.20
CA LEU A 138 0.52 -9.69 7.90
C LEU A 138 0.82 -10.48 9.18
N ARG A 139 1.96 -11.16 9.23
CA ARG A 139 2.36 -12.05 10.35
C ARG A 139 3.76 -11.78 10.90
N ARG A 140 4.67 -11.19 10.12
CA ARG A 140 6.06 -10.94 10.56
C ARG A 140 6.09 -9.75 11.51
N SER A 141 6.46 -10.01 12.76
CA SER A 141 6.83 -8.95 13.71
C SER A 141 8.06 -8.19 13.24
N TYR A 142 8.10 -6.89 13.51
CA TYR A 142 9.31 -6.10 13.28
C TYR A 142 10.50 -6.67 14.05
N LYS A 143 11.63 -6.76 13.36
CA LYS A 143 12.96 -6.95 13.94
C LYS A 143 13.91 -5.93 13.31
N PRO A 144 14.92 -5.43 14.04
CA PRO A 144 15.92 -4.54 13.46
C PRO A 144 16.60 -5.16 12.25
N TRP A 145 16.65 -4.42 11.14
CA TRP A 145 17.39 -4.83 9.94
C TRP A 145 18.88 -4.59 10.14
N LYS A 146 19.72 -5.46 9.56
CA LYS A 146 21.18 -5.33 9.62
C LYS A 146 21.67 -4.14 8.81
N ASN A 147 21.06 -3.90 7.65
CA ASN A 147 21.33 -2.78 6.74
C ASN A 147 20.10 -2.55 5.84
N ALA A 148 20.20 -1.61 4.89
CA ALA A 148 19.09 -1.23 4.01
C ALA A 148 18.52 -2.37 3.16
N ASN A 149 19.28 -3.47 2.95
CA ASN A 149 18.91 -4.56 2.05
C ASN A 149 18.80 -5.92 2.75
N GLU A 150 19.21 -6.03 4.01
CA GLU A 150 19.30 -7.30 4.71
C GLU A 150 18.52 -7.27 6.02
N ARG A 151 17.55 -8.19 6.11
CA ARG A 151 16.81 -8.51 7.33
C ARG A 151 17.71 -9.26 8.34
N GLU A 152 17.31 -9.24 9.61
CA GLU A 152 17.73 -10.28 10.57
C GLU A 152 17.16 -11.65 10.19
#